data_AF-A0A947HTT9-F1
#
_entry.id   AF-A0A947HTT9-F1
#
_cell.length_a   1.000
_cell.length_b   1.000
_cell.length_c   1.000
_cell.angle_alpha   90.00
_cell.angle_beta   90.00
_cell.angle_gamma   90.00
#
_symmetry.space_group_name_H-M   'P 1'
#
loop_
_entity.id
_entity.type
_entity.pdbx_description
1 polymer ?
#
loop_
_entity_poly.entity_id
_entity_poly.type
_entity_poly.pdbx_seq_one_letter_code
_entity_poly.pdbx_strand_id
1 'polypeptide(L)'
;MSNESLDDELVDEASSRLRTEISSKPTAIDQLDRKVMTLEIERQALKKETDERSVSRLVEVEREIAELREQVTRLEGQWRHERELIQEVRGVKEKVERLRHDLEDAQRRGDLEKAARLRFGELPALLKEQEGREIRLKDLTQGSRMLKEEVTEEDIAQVVAQWTGVPVSKMLEGENKKLLDMEKRLRERVVNEAQAPRARSEIGARVDRAAPRPGPSKSEDILHVFRGRC
;
A
#
# COMPACT_ATOMS: atom_id res chain seq x y z
N MET A 1 -9.84 17.01 -18.37
CA MET A 1 -8.99 16.04 -17.66
C MET A 1 -9.83 15.53 -16.52
N SER A 2 -10.32 14.31 -16.65
CA SER A 2 -11.35 13.72 -15.79
C SER A 2 -10.71 13.28 -14.47
N ASN A 3 -11.42 13.39 -13.34
CA ASN A 3 -10.90 12.97 -12.02
C ASN A 3 -10.36 11.53 -12.00
N GLU A 4 -10.86 10.67 -12.89
CA GLU A 4 -10.42 9.28 -13.09
C GLU A 4 -8.91 9.16 -13.39
N SER A 5 -8.29 10.12 -14.11
CA SER A 5 -6.86 10.02 -14.44
C SER A 5 -5.94 10.33 -13.25
N LEU A 6 -6.43 11.11 -12.27
CA LEU A 6 -5.65 11.48 -11.08
C LEU A 6 -5.57 10.34 -10.07
N ASP A 7 -6.64 9.55 -9.96
CA ASP A 7 -6.67 8.39 -9.07
C ASP A 7 -5.71 7.30 -9.58
N ASP A 8 -5.70 7.05 -10.89
CA ASP A 8 -4.77 6.10 -11.53
C ASP A 8 -3.30 6.55 -11.37
N GLU A 9 -3.01 7.85 -11.53
CA GLU A 9 -1.65 8.42 -11.35
C GLU A 9 -1.14 8.27 -9.90
N LEU A 10 -2.00 8.43 -8.89
CA LEU A 10 -1.63 8.24 -7.48
C LEU A 10 -1.33 6.77 -7.16
N VAL A 11 -2.15 5.86 -7.71
CA VAL A 11 -1.95 4.41 -7.56
C VAL A 11 -0.66 3.97 -8.26
N ASP A 12 -0.36 4.50 -9.44
CA ASP A 12 0.89 4.20 -10.17
C ASP A 12 2.13 4.72 -9.44
N GLU A 13 2.09 5.93 -8.90
CA GLU A 13 3.20 6.50 -8.11
C GLU A 13 3.44 5.71 -6.82
N ALA A 14 2.37 5.35 -6.09
CA ALA A 14 2.47 4.51 -4.90
C ALA A 14 3.01 3.11 -5.23
N SER A 15 2.55 2.51 -6.34
CA SER A 15 3.01 1.21 -6.82
C SER A 15 4.48 1.23 -7.24
N SER A 16 4.93 2.31 -7.90
CA SER A 16 6.33 2.52 -8.28
C SER A 16 7.23 2.61 -7.06
N ARG A 17 6.82 3.39 -6.05
CA ARG A 17 7.54 3.51 -4.78
C ARG A 17 7.65 2.17 -4.05
N LEU A 18 6.53 1.45 -3.92
CA LEU A 18 6.51 0.12 -3.32
C LEU A 18 7.42 -0.86 -4.07
N ARG A 19 7.46 -0.78 -5.40
CA ARG A 19 8.35 -1.60 -6.24
C ARG A 19 9.82 -1.30 -5.96
N THR A 20 10.19 -0.02 -5.81
CA THR A 20 11.55 0.37 -5.41
C THR A 20 11.90 -0.17 -4.03
N GLU A 21 11.01 -0.03 -3.06
CA GLU A 21 11.22 -0.53 -1.69
C GLU A 21 11.44 -2.05 -1.66
N ILE A 22 10.64 -2.82 -2.39
CA ILE A 22 10.79 -4.29 -2.53
C ILE A 22 12.12 -4.67 -3.19
N SER A 23 12.62 -3.84 -4.11
CA SER A 23 13.89 -4.09 -4.80
C SER A 23 15.13 -3.72 -3.98
N SER A 24 14.96 -2.85 -2.99
CA SER A 24 16.04 -2.39 -2.09
C SER A 24 16.20 -3.29 -0.87
N LYS A 25 17.38 -3.21 -0.23
CA LYS A 25 17.60 -3.90 1.05
C LYS A 25 16.66 -3.31 2.13
N PRO A 26 16.02 -4.14 2.97
CA PRO A 26 15.24 -3.66 4.10
C PRO A 26 16.08 -2.82 5.06
N THR A 27 15.51 -1.73 5.57
CA THR A 27 16.17 -0.81 6.51
C THR A 27 16.77 -1.51 7.73
N ALA A 28 16.13 -2.59 8.21
CA ALA A 28 16.64 -3.40 9.32
C ALA A 28 17.99 -4.06 8.99
N ILE A 29 18.15 -4.58 7.77
CA ILE A 29 19.40 -5.20 7.30
C ILE A 29 20.47 -4.11 7.10
N ASP A 30 20.11 -3.00 6.45
CA ASP A 30 21.02 -1.88 6.22
C ASP A 30 21.57 -1.27 7.52
N GLN A 31 20.74 -1.18 8.57
CA GLN A 31 21.18 -0.71 9.88
C GLN A 31 22.18 -1.66 10.54
N LEU A 32 21.98 -2.97 10.40
CA LEU A 32 22.92 -3.97 10.91
C LEU A 32 24.24 -3.94 10.13
N ASP A 33 24.19 -3.84 8.81
CA ASP A 33 25.38 -3.71 7.95
C ASP A 33 26.22 -2.48 8.33
N ARG A 34 25.59 -1.32 8.58
CA ARG A 34 26.28 -0.11 9.05
C ARG A 34 26.95 -0.29 10.41
N LYS A 35 26.28 -1.00 11.34
CA LYS A 35 26.86 -1.33 12.65
C LYS A 35 28.06 -2.25 12.52
N VAL A 36 27.95 -3.31 11.70
CA VAL A 36 29.06 -4.22 11.41
C VAL A 36 30.25 -3.45 10.83
N MET A 37 30.02 -2.57 9.86
CA MET A 37 31.07 -1.74 9.27
C MET A 37 31.75 -0.84 10.32
N THR A 38 30.99 -0.24 11.22
CA THR A 38 31.53 0.61 12.29
C THR A 38 32.44 -0.20 13.23
N LEU A 39 31.97 -1.37 13.65
CA LEU A 39 32.75 -2.29 14.50
C LEU A 39 33.98 -2.84 13.78
N GLU A 40 33.91 -3.06 12.46
CA GLU A 40 35.06 -3.49 11.68
C GLU A 40 36.16 -2.42 11.62
N ILE A 41 35.77 -1.14 11.53
CA ILE A 41 36.71 -0.01 11.61
C ILE A 41 37.33 0.05 13.01
N GLU A 42 36.52 -0.07 14.06
CA GLU A 42 36.99 -0.13 15.45
C GLU A 42 37.98 -1.29 15.64
N ARG A 43 37.66 -2.49 15.13
CA ARG A 43 38.54 -3.66 15.16
C ARG A 43 39.89 -3.38 14.49
N GLN A 44 39.91 -2.69 13.34
CA GLN A 44 41.17 -2.36 12.65
C GLN A 44 42.01 -1.34 13.42
N ALA A 45 41.38 -0.42 14.15
CA ALA A 45 42.08 0.50 15.04
C ALA A 45 42.68 -0.25 16.24
N LEU A 46 41.88 -1.07 16.93
CA LEU A 46 42.29 -1.83 18.11
C LEU A 46 43.40 -2.85 17.83
N LYS A 47 43.49 -3.39 16.60
CA LYS A 47 44.58 -4.29 16.20
C LYS A 47 45.97 -3.64 16.22
N LYS A 48 46.06 -2.32 16.21
CA LYS A 48 47.32 -1.57 16.26
C LYS A 48 47.73 -1.21 17.69
N GLU A 49 46.82 -1.37 18.65
CA GLU A 49 47.04 -1.08 20.06
C GLU A 49 47.48 -2.34 20.81
N THR A 50 48.30 -2.18 21.85
CA THR A 50 48.89 -3.30 22.61
C THR A 50 48.52 -3.27 24.10
N ASP A 51 47.70 -2.33 24.56
CA ASP A 51 47.27 -2.25 25.95
C ASP A 51 46.22 -3.33 26.29
N GLU A 52 46.23 -3.81 27.54
CA GLU A 52 45.35 -4.91 28.00
C GLU A 52 43.85 -4.60 27.83
N ARG A 53 43.46 -3.32 27.91
CA ARG A 53 42.08 -2.89 27.70
C ARG A 53 41.70 -3.00 26.22
N SER A 54 42.56 -2.56 25.30
CA SER A 54 42.35 -2.69 23.86
C SER A 54 42.30 -4.16 23.41
N VAL A 55 43.13 -5.03 23.98
CA VAL A 55 43.08 -6.48 23.69
C VAL A 55 41.76 -7.07 24.16
N SER A 56 41.29 -6.71 25.35
CA SER A 56 40.01 -7.17 25.87
C SER A 56 38.83 -6.65 25.04
N ARG A 57 38.84 -5.37 24.66
CA ARG A 57 37.82 -4.76 23.78
C ARG A 57 37.83 -5.38 22.38
N LEU A 58 39.00 -5.74 21.85
CA LEU A 58 39.12 -6.40 20.54
C LEU A 58 38.35 -7.73 20.52
N VAL A 59 38.45 -8.52 21.59
CA VAL A 59 37.73 -9.81 21.71
C VAL A 59 36.22 -9.58 21.77
N GLU A 60 35.75 -8.57 22.51
CA GLU A 60 34.33 -8.19 22.55
C GLU A 60 33.82 -7.77 21.17
N VAL A 61 34.54 -6.87 20.49
CA VAL A 61 34.18 -6.37 19.16
C VAL A 61 34.14 -7.50 18.13
N GLU A 62 35.09 -8.44 18.18
CA GLU A 62 35.08 -9.61 17.30
C GLU A 62 33.86 -10.51 17.54
N ARG A 63 33.43 -10.66 18.80
CA ARG A 63 32.21 -11.39 19.16
C ARG A 63 30.96 -10.67 18.67
N GLU A 64 30.86 -9.36 18.90
CA GLU A 64 29.75 -8.52 18.44
C GLU A 64 29.62 -8.56 16.90
N ILE A 65 30.73 -8.48 16.18
CA ILE A 65 30.76 -8.62 14.71
C ILE A 65 30.22 -9.99 14.28
N ALA A 66 30.63 -11.07 14.94
CA ALA A 66 30.15 -12.42 14.61
C ALA A 66 28.64 -12.55 14.84
N GLU A 67 28.14 -12.10 15.98
CA GLU A 67 26.71 -12.12 16.33
C GLU A 67 25.88 -11.31 15.32
N LEU A 68 26.33 -10.09 14.97
CA LEU A 68 25.62 -9.23 14.03
C LEU A 68 25.65 -9.78 12.60
N ARG A 69 26.77 -10.36 12.15
CA ARG A 69 26.87 -10.99 10.83
C ARG A 69 25.95 -12.21 10.71
N GLU A 70 25.78 -12.99 11.78
CA GLU A 70 24.83 -14.09 11.79
C GLU A 70 23.39 -13.59 11.64
N GLN A 71 23.04 -12.51 12.36
CA GLN A 71 21.73 -11.87 12.24
C GLN A 71 21.48 -11.32 10.83
N VAL A 72 22.46 -10.62 10.24
CA VAL A 72 22.38 -10.14 8.85
C VAL A 72 22.14 -11.30 7.89
N THR A 73 22.95 -12.37 7.99
CA THR A 73 22.84 -13.53 7.09
C THR A 73 21.47 -14.19 7.17
N ARG A 74 20.92 -14.31 8.38
CA ARG A 74 19.59 -14.86 8.64
C ARG A 74 18.49 -14.01 8.00
N LEU A 75 18.52 -12.70 8.24
CA LEU A 75 17.52 -11.77 7.70
C LEU A 75 17.63 -11.65 6.17
N GLU A 76 18.84 -11.60 5.62
CA GLU A 76 19.04 -11.60 4.17
C GLU A 76 18.53 -12.89 3.52
N GLY A 77 18.70 -14.05 4.19
CA GLY A 77 18.17 -15.32 3.72
C GLY A 77 16.64 -15.30 3.62
N GLN A 78 15.97 -14.82 4.68
CA GLN A 78 14.52 -14.65 4.72
C GLN A 78 14.05 -13.65 3.65
N TRP A 79 14.69 -12.48 3.55
CA TRP A 79 14.36 -11.46 2.57
C TRP A 79 14.51 -11.96 1.12
N ARG A 80 15.62 -12.67 0.81
CA ARG A 80 15.81 -13.25 -0.53
C ARG A 80 14.70 -14.24 -0.87
N HIS A 81 14.35 -15.12 0.08
CA HIS A 81 13.29 -16.09 -0.12
C HIS A 81 11.92 -15.43 -0.34
N GLU A 82 11.55 -14.45 0.50
CA GLU A 82 10.33 -13.66 0.31
C GLU A 82 10.31 -12.97 -1.07
N ARG A 83 11.43 -12.37 -1.47
CA ARG A 83 11.54 -11.65 -2.75
C ARG A 83 11.37 -12.58 -3.95
N GLU A 84 11.98 -13.77 -3.92
CA GLU A 84 11.84 -14.77 -4.98
C GLU A 84 10.39 -15.21 -5.15
N LEU A 85 9.69 -15.49 -4.05
CA LEU A 85 8.28 -15.87 -4.08
C LEU A 85 7.37 -14.76 -4.65
N ILE A 86 7.62 -13.50 -4.25
CA ILE A 86 6.89 -12.35 -4.79
C ILE A 86 7.15 -12.22 -6.30
N GLN A 87 8.40 -12.41 -6.75
CA GLN A 87 8.74 -12.37 -8.17
C GLN A 87 8.07 -13.50 -8.96
N GLU A 88 7.98 -14.70 -8.39
CA GLU A 88 7.25 -15.81 -9.01
C GLU A 88 5.76 -15.51 -9.16
N VAL A 89 5.10 -15.00 -8.12
CA VAL A 89 3.68 -14.63 -8.15
C VAL A 89 3.44 -13.55 -9.20
N ARG A 90 4.27 -12.50 -9.22
CA ARG A 90 4.21 -11.43 -10.24
C ARG A 90 4.38 -11.99 -11.64
N GLY A 91 5.35 -12.89 -11.84
CA GLY A 91 5.58 -13.54 -13.14
C GLY A 91 4.38 -14.35 -13.63
N VAL A 92 3.61 -14.98 -12.73
CA VAL A 92 2.34 -15.64 -13.13
C VAL A 92 1.27 -14.64 -13.46
N LYS A 93 1.08 -13.61 -12.62
CA LYS A 93 0.08 -12.56 -12.86
C LYS A 93 0.29 -11.92 -14.23
N GLU A 94 1.53 -11.57 -14.57
CA GLU A 94 1.87 -11.03 -15.89
C GLU A 94 1.52 -12.01 -17.03
N LYS A 95 1.77 -13.31 -16.86
CA LYS A 95 1.38 -14.32 -17.86
C LYS A 95 -0.13 -14.43 -17.99
N VAL A 96 -0.88 -14.39 -16.89
CA VAL A 96 -2.35 -14.42 -16.88
C VAL A 96 -2.90 -13.21 -17.63
N GLU A 97 -2.40 -12.00 -17.35
CA GLU A 97 -2.84 -10.80 -18.06
C GLU A 97 -2.50 -10.84 -19.55
N ARG A 98 -1.32 -11.34 -19.93
CA ARG A 98 -0.97 -11.54 -21.34
C ARG A 98 -1.94 -12.50 -22.04
N LEU A 99 -2.28 -13.63 -21.40
CA LEU A 99 -3.23 -14.58 -21.98
C LEU A 99 -4.66 -14.04 -22.04
N ARG A 100 -5.07 -13.20 -21.08
CA ARG A 100 -6.36 -12.49 -21.15
C ARG A 100 -6.40 -11.56 -22.35
N HIS A 101 -5.36 -10.76 -22.54
CA HIS A 101 -5.25 -9.89 -23.71
C HIS A 101 -5.24 -10.70 -25.02
N ASP A 102 -4.47 -11.79 -25.09
CA ASP A 102 -4.42 -12.67 -26.25
C ASP A 102 -5.79 -13.33 -26.55
N LEU A 103 -6.56 -13.65 -25.51
CA LEU A 103 -7.90 -14.19 -25.64
C LEU A 103 -8.86 -13.15 -26.23
N GLU A 104 -8.84 -11.92 -25.70
CA GLU A 104 -9.64 -10.82 -26.25
C GLU A 104 -9.28 -10.51 -27.71
N ASP A 105 -7.99 -10.48 -28.00
CA ASP A 105 -7.48 -10.28 -29.36
C ASP A 105 -7.93 -11.40 -30.31
N ALA A 106 -7.88 -12.66 -29.87
CA ALA A 106 -8.35 -13.79 -30.66
C ALA A 106 -9.86 -13.72 -30.92
N GLN A 107 -10.64 -13.32 -29.91
CA GLN A 107 -12.08 -13.10 -30.05
C GLN A 107 -12.39 -11.97 -31.04
N ARG A 108 -11.67 -10.84 -30.95
CA ARG A 108 -11.82 -9.70 -31.87
C ARG A 108 -11.48 -10.06 -33.32
N ARG A 109 -10.49 -10.94 -33.52
CA ARG A 109 -10.07 -11.42 -34.85
C ARG A 109 -10.93 -12.57 -35.40
N GLY A 110 -11.84 -13.13 -34.59
CA GLY A 110 -12.64 -14.29 -34.97
C GLY A 110 -11.88 -15.62 -34.99
N ASP A 111 -10.70 -15.69 -34.36
CA ASP A 111 -9.93 -16.93 -34.20
C ASP A 111 -10.50 -17.75 -33.04
N LEU A 112 -11.57 -18.49 -33.34
CA LEU A 112 -12.32 -19.27 -32.36
C LEU A 112 -11.52 -20.46 -31.80
N GLU A 113 -10.60 -21.03 -32.59
CA GLU A 113 -9.76 -22.15 -32.16
C GLU A 113 -8.76 -21.69 -31.09
N LYS A 114 -8.03 -20.59 -31.36
CA LYS A 114 -7.12 -20.00 -30.38
C LYS A 114 -7.86 -19.52 -29.13
N ALA A 115 -9.01 -18.87 -29.29
CA ALA A 115 -9.82 -18.41 -28.16
C ALA A 115 -10.29 -19.58 -27.27
N ALA A 116 -10.72 -20.71 -27.86
CA ALA A 116 -11.12 -21.89 -27.09
C ALA A 116 -9.94 -22.51 -26.33
N ARG A 117 -8.77 -22.65 -26.97
CA ARG A 117 -7.55 -23.18 -26.33
C ARG A 117 -7.11 -22.34 -25.14
N LEU A 118 -7.11 -21.02 -25.30
CA LEU A 118 -6.74 -20.08 -24.23
C LEU A 118 -7.76 -20.13 -23.08
N ARG A 119 -9.05 -20.05 -23.40
CA ARG A 119 -10.13 -19.96 -22.40
C ARG A 119 -10.30 -21.23 -21.56
N PHE A 120 -10.16 -22.41 -22.16
CA PHE A 120 -10.45 -23.68 -21.48
C PHE A 120 -9.20 -24.50 -21.14
N GLY A 121 -8.04 -24.18 -21.71
CA GLY A 121 -6.78 -24.89 -21.46
C GLY A 121 -5.80 -24.07 -20.64
N GLU A 122 -5.16 -23.09 -21.29
CA GLU A 122 -3.99 -22.40 -20.75
C GLU A 122 -4.35 -21.45 -19.59
N LEU A 123 -5.42 -20.67 -19.72
CA LEU A 123 -5.81 -19.68 -18.71
C LEU A 123 -6.25 -20.32 -17.37
N PRO A 124 -7.11 -21.36 -17.35
CA PRO A 124 -7.47 -22.03 -16.10
C PRO A 124 -6.29 -22.72 -15.40
N ALA A 125 -5.31 -23.24 -16.17
CA ALA A 125 -4.12 -23.86 -15.61
C ALA A 125 -3.24 -22.82 -14.88
N LEU A 126 -3.01 -21.66 -15.51
CA LEU A 126 -2.23 -20.58 -14.91
C LEU A 126 -2.94 -19.92 -13.72
N LEU A 127 -4.27 -19.80 -13.74
CA LEU A 127 -5.04 -19.31 -12.59
C LEU A 127 -4.89 -20.24 -11.37
N LYS A 128 -4.90 -21.56 -11.58
CA LYS A 128 -4.63 -22.53 -10.50
C LYS A 128 -3.19 -22.43 -9.98
N GLU A 129 -2.23 -22.24 -10.87
CA GLU A 129 -0.83 -22.04 -10.50
C GLU A 129 -0.64 -20.74 -9.70
N GLN A 130 -1.32 -19.66 -10.10
CA GLN A 130 -1.34 -18.39 -9.40
C GLN A 130 -1.88 -18.57 -7.97
N GLU A 131 -3.07 -19.18 -7.84
CA GLU A 131 -3.70 -19.42 -6.54
C GLU A 131 -2.81 -20.26 -5.62
N GLY A 132 -2.20 -21.32 -6.14
CA GLY A 132 -1.25 -22.15 -5.37
C GLY A 132 0.03 -21.42 -4.96
N ARG A 133 0.49 -20.42 -5.71
CA ARG A 133 1.62 -19.56 -5.31
C ARG A 133 1.19 -18.49 -4.30
N GLU A 134 0.01 -17.91 -4.45
CA GLU A 134 -0.54 -16.93 -3.52
C GLU A 134 -0.80 -17.54 -2.13
N ILE A 135 -1.28 -18.79 -2.06
CA ILE A 135 -1.42 -19.51 -0.80
C ILE A 135 -0.07 -19.72 -0.12
N ARG A 136 0.94 -20.20 -0.86
CA ARG A 136 2.31 -20.38 -0.33
C ARG A 136 2.88 -19.07 0.19
N LEU A 137 2.66 -17.97 -0.53
CA LEU A 137 3.10 -16.66 -0.09
C LEU A 137 2.40 -16.25 1.22
N LYS A 138 1.09 -16.45 1.33
CA LYS A 138 0.32 -16.16 2.56
C LYS A 138 0.80 -16.98 3.77
N ASP A 139 1.11 -18.26 3.59
CA ASP A 139 1.58 -19.13 4.67
C ASP A 139 2.95 -18.69 5.22
N LEU A 140 3.87 -18.29 4.35
CA LEU A 140 5.17 -17.73 4.74
C LEU A 140 5.04 -16.38 5.47
N THR A 141 3.96 -15.65 5.20
CA THR A 141 3.73 -14.30 5.70
C THR A 141 3.25 -14.27 7.16
N GLN A 142 2.69 -15.36 7.70
CA GLN A 142 2.06 -15.36 9.03
C GLN A 142 3.04 -15.26 10.22
N GLY A 143 4.36 -15.42 10.00
CA GLY A 143 5.34 -15.46 11.09
C GLY A 143 6.23 -14.22 11.23
N SER A 144 6.66 -13.60 10.13
CA SER A 144 7.56 -12.43 10.15
C SER A 144 7.70 -11.84 8.75
N ARG A 145 6.80 -10.94 8.35
CA ARG A 145 6.81 -10.34 7.00
C ARG A 145 7.83 -9.21 6.93
N MET A 146 8.90 -9.35 6.13
CA MET A 146 9.82 -8.24 5.86
C MET A 146 9.38 -7.37 4.69
N LEU A 147 8.65 -7.94 3.72
CA LEU A 147 8.20 -7.23 2.52
C LEU A 147 6.67 -7.04 2.47
N LYS A 148 6.23 -5.78 2.31
CA LYS A 148 4.83 -5.45 1.98
C LYS A 148 4.62 -5.59 0.47
N GLU A 149 3.53 -6.22 0.05
CA GLU A 149 3.20 -6.43 -1.37
C GLU A 149 1.99 -5.59 -1.84
N GLU A 150 1.14 -5.17 -0.92
CA GLU A 150 -0.09 -4.43 -1.22
C GLU A 150 0.10 -2.94 -0.97
N VAL A 151 -0.35 -2.12 -1.91
CA VAL A 151 -0.48 -0.68 -1.73
C VAL A 151 -1.66 -0.45 -0.79
N THR A 152 -1.38 0.13 0.37
CA THR A 152 -2.38 0.47 1.37
C THR A 152 -2.84 1.92 1.22
N GLU A 153 -3.95 2.28 1.86
CA GLU A 153 -4.43 3.66 1.95
C GLU A 153 -3.35 4.61 2.53
N GLU A 154 -2.50 4.08 3.42
CA GLU A 154 -1.38 4.81 4.00
C GLU A 154 -0.30 5.15 2.97
N ASP A 155 -0.04 4.25 2.01
CA ASP A 155 0.95 4.45 0.95
C ASP A 155 0.49 5.52 -0.04
N ILE A 156 -0.80 5.50 -0.39
CA ILE A 156 -1.42 6.53 -1.22
C ILE A 156 -1.41 7.88 -0.48
N ALA A 157 -1.75 7.89 0.82
CA ALA A 157 -1.72 9.10 1.63
C ALA A 157 -0.30 9.70 1.75
N GLN A 158 0.76 8.88 1.74
CA GLN A 158 2.14 9.37 1.68
C GLN A 158 2.46 10.09 0.37
N VAL A 159 2.00 9.56 -0.77
CA VAL A 159 2.17 10.22 -2.08
C VAL A 159 1.44 11.56 -2.10
N VAL A 160 0.17 11.57 -1.66
CA VAL A 160 -0.63 12.80 -1.57
C VAL A 160 0.00 13.81 -0.61
N ALA A 161 0.58 13.35 0.52
CA ALA A 161 1.28 14.23 1.46
C ALA A 161 2.49 14.91 0.84
N GLN A 162 3.26 14.17 0.05
CA GLN A 162 4.43 14.69 -0.64
C GLN A 162 4.05 15.74 -1.69
N TRP A 163 2.94 15.55 -2.39
CA TRP A 163 2.48 16.47 -3.42
C TRP A 163 1.77 17.71 -2.87
N THR A 164 0.98 17.54 -1.80
CA THR A 164 0.13 18.61 -1.25
C THR A 164 0.73 19.30 -0.02
N GLY A 165 1.75 18.70 0.60
CA GLY A 165 2.29 19.13 1.89
C GLY A 165 1.37 18.88 3.09
N VAL A 166 0.21 18.24 2.89
CA VAL A 166 -0.71 17.90 3.98
C VAL A 166 -0.14 16.71 4.75
N PRO A 167 -0.03 16.76 6.10
CA PRO A 167 0.44 15.62 6.87
C PRO A 167 -0.47 14.39 6.74
N VAL A 168 0.13 13.20 6.59
CA VAL A 168 -0.59 11.92 6.53
C VAL A 168 -1.54 11.74 7.72
N SER A 169 -1.13 12.18 8.92
CA SER A 169 -1.95 12.15 10.13
C SER A 169 -3.27 12.93 10.03
N LYS A 170 -3.33 13.95 9.16
CA LYS A 170 -4.57 14.71 8.88
C LYS A 170 -5.42 14.09 7.77
N MET A 171 -4.84 13.22 6.95
CA MET A 171 -5.55 12.51 5.88
C MET A 171 -6.18 11.22 6.40
N LEU A 172 -5.48 10.50 7.29
CA LEU A 172 -6.01 9.34 7.99
C LEU A 172 -6.98 9.71 9.13
N GLU A 173 -7.16 11.00 9.41
CA GLU A 173 -8.15 11.48 10.37
C GLU A 173 -9.55 11.31 9.78
N GLY A 174 -10.32 10.36 10.31
CA GLY A 174 -11.68 10.09 9.85
C GLY A 174 -12.58 11.33 9.85
N GLU A 175 -13.44 11.44 8.84
CA GLU A 175 -14.27 12.64 8.59
C GLU A 175 -15.09 13.06 9.82
N ASN A 176 -15.62 12.10 10.57
CA ASN A 176 -16.36 12.38 11.81
C ASN A 176 -15.53 13.10 12.86
N LYS A 177 -14.26 12.71 13.04
CA LYS A 177 -13.35 13.35 14.00
C LYS A 177 -12.97 14.76 13.54
N LYS A 178 -12.75 14.92 12.23
CA LYS A 178 -12.47 16.21 11.59
C LYS A 178 -13.61 17.21 11.74
N LEU A 179 -14.86 16.74 11.65
CA LEU A 179 -16.07 17.54 11.86
C LEU A 179 -16.25 17.94 13.33
N LEU A 180 -16.03 17.01 14.27
CA LEU A 180 -16.08 17.29 15.71
C LEU A 180 -15.05 18.35 16.14
N ASP A 181 -13.83 18.28 15.60
CA ASP A 181 -12.76 19.23 15.89
C ASP A 181 -12.83 20.50 15.03
N MET A 182 -13.77 20.60 14.08
CA MET A 182 -13.85 21.71 13.12
C MET A 182 -14.13 23.04 13.82
N GLU A 183 -15.03 23.07 14.80
CA GLU A 183 -15.37 24.28 15.54
C GLU A 183 -14.15 24.84 16.31
N LYS A 184 -13.37 23.95 16.92
CA LYS A 184 -12.15 24.31 17.65
C LYS A 184 -11.07 24.85 16.71
N ARG A 185 -10.85 24.18 15.57
CA ARG A 185 -9.88 24.59 14.54
C ARG A 185 -10.23 25.93 13.88
N LEU A 186 -11.53 26.19 13.67
CA LEU A 186 -12.01 27.48 13.16
C LEU A 186 -11.78 28.59 14.19
N ARG A 187 -12.09 28.32 15.47
CA ARG A 187 -11.86 29.28 16.55
C ARG A 187 -10.38 29.64 16.69
N GLU A 188 -9.47 28.68 16.57
CA GLU A 188 -8.01 28.89 16.62
C GLU A 188 -7.49 29.77 15.47
N ARG A 189 -8.05 29.67 14.25
CA ARG A 189 -7.66 30.53 13.13
C ARG A 189 -8.28 31.93 13.21
N VAL A 190 -9.53 32.03 13.67
CA VAL A 190 -10.28 33.29 13.75
C VAL A 190 -9.76 34.22 14.85
N VAL A 191 -9.04 33.70 15.86
CA VAL A 191 -8.40 34.53 16.89
C VAL A 191 -7.27 35.42 16.31
N ASN A 192 -6.67 35.06 15.16
CA ASN A 192 -5.72 35.94 14.45
C ASN A 192 -6.39 36.98 13.53
N GLU A 193 -7.71 36.92 13.35
CA GLU A 193 -8.52 37.90 12.60
C GLU A 193 -9.42 38.73 13.54
N ALA A 194 -8.91 39.05 14.74
CA ALA A 194 -9.64 39.86 15.71
C ALA A 194 -9.69 41.36 15.35
N GLN A 195 -10.12 41.70 14.13
CA GLN A 195 -10.80 42.96 13.78
C GLN A 195 -11.77 42.76 12.59
N ALA A 196 -12.87 42.03 12.80
CA ALA A 196 -14.08 42.25 12.01
C ALA A 196 -15.32 41.93 12.85
N PRO A 197 -16.28 42.87 13.02
CA PRO A 197 -17.44 42.65 13.87
C PRO A 197 -18.50 41.81 13.14
N ARG A 198 -18.99 40.79 13.87
CA ARG A 198 -20.34 40.18 13.80
C ARG A 198 -21.10 40.34 12.48
N ALA A 199 -21.02 39.34 11.61
CA ALA A 199 -22.17 38.85 10.84
C ALA A 199 -21.84 37.51 10.15
N ARG A 200 -22.85 36.61 10.15
CA ARG A 200 -22.96 35.35 9.39
C ARG A 200 -22.44 34.08 10.08
N SER A 201 -23.24 33.58 11.02
CA SER A 201 -23.28 32.16 11.38
C SER A 201 -24.64 31.59 10.95
N GLU A 202 -24.81 31.33 9.65
CA GLU A 202 -25.99 30.58 9.16
C GLU A 202 -25.77 30.03 7.74
N ILE A 203 -24.71 29.26 7.49
CA ILE A 203 -24.59 28.47 6.24
C ILE A 203 -23.87 27.16 6.55
N GLY A 204 -24.56 26.02 6.36
CA GLY A 204 -23.90 24.73 6.18
C GLY A 204 -24.28 23.58 7.12
N ALA A 205 -25.55 23.41 7.49
CA ALA A 205 -26.04 22.15 8.07
C ALA A 205 -27.26 21.65 7.29
N ARG A 206 -27.11 21.38 5.99
CA ARG A 206 -28.17 20.75 5.19
C ARG A 206 -27.70 20.00 3.93
N VAL A 207 -26.62 19.23 4.00
CA VAL A 207 -26.21 18.17 3.04
C VAL A 207 -25.24 17.33 3.91
N ASP A 208 -25.53 16.16 4.48
CA ASP A 208 -26.11 14.93 3.96
C ASP A 208 -26.85 14.17 5.08
N ARG A 209 -28.14 13.88 4.85
CA ARG A 209 -28.79 12.68 5.39
C ARG A 209 -29.65 12.10 4.29
N ALA A 210 -29.01 11.55 3.27
CA ALA A 210 -29.66 10.59 2.39
C ALA A 210 -29.51 9.20 3.03
N ALA A 211 -30.40 8.87 3.95
CA ALA A 211 -30.64 7.46 4.28
C ALA A 211 -31.23 6.77 3.03
N PRO A 212 -30.84 5.53 2.69
CA PRO A 212 -31.43 4.81 1.58
C PRO A 212 -32.91 4.54 1.88
N ARG A 213 -33.82 4.98 0.99
CA ARG A 213 -35.26 4.68 1.11
C ARG A 213 -35.51 3.23 0.69
N PRO A 214 -36.23 2.42 1.48
CA PRO A 214 -36.74 1.13 1.00
C PRO A 214 -37.87 1.39 0.00
N GLY A 215 -37.81 0.74 -1.17
CA GLY A 215 -38.87 0.84 -2.18
C GLY A 215 -40.14 0.11 -1.72
N PRO A 216 -41.36 0.63 -1.99
CA PRO A 216 -42.58 -0.07 -1.65
C PRO A 216 -42.92 -1.16 -2.68
N SER A 217 -43.31 -2.29 -2.12
CA SER A 217 -43.86 -3.48 -2.76
C SER A 217 -45.20 -3.23 -3.46
N LYS A 218 -45.49 -4.07 -4.46
CA LYS A 218 -46.78 -4.18 -5.16
C LYS A 218 -47.91 -4.56 -4.18
N SER A 219 -48.93 -3.72 -4.03
CA SER A 219 -50.35 -4.06 -3.77
C SER A 219 -51.10 -2.81 -3.28
N GLU A 220 -52.35 -2.63 -3.75
CA GLU A 220 -53.37 -1.67 -3.26
C GLU A 220 -53.08 -0.19 -3.64
N ASP A 221 -53.95 0.65 -4.18
CA ASP A 221 -55.38 0.67 -4.50
C ASP A 221 -55.55 1.82 -5.51
N ILE A 222 -56.21 1.63 -6.66
CA ILE A 222 -57.67 1.71 -6.86
C ILE A 222 -58.22 3.16 -6.75
N LEU A 223 -58.64 3.64 -7.93
CA LEU A 223 -59.77 4.52 -8.24
C LEU A 223 -59.69 6.06 -8.13
N HIS A 224 -60.09 6.65 -9.26
CA HIS A 224 -60.78 7.94 -9.48
C HIS A 224 -59.98 9.20 -9.11
N VAL A 225 -59.76 10.16 -10.01
CA VAL A 225 -60.77 11.02 -10.64
C VAL A 225 -60.19 11.51 -11.99
N PHE A 226 -60.68 11.03 -13.14
CA PHE A 226 -61.75 11.60 -13.97
C PHE A 226 -61.37 12.84 -14.81
N ARG A 227 -61.43 12.64 -16.15
CA ARG A 227 -61.80 13.57 -17.24
C ARG A 227 -60.91 14.81 -17.44
N GLY A 228 -60.45 15.17 -18.64
CA GLY A 228 -60.88 14.86 -20.00
C GLY A 228 -60.83 16.15 -20.85
N ARG A 229 -60.75 16.00 -22.18
CA ARG A 229 -60.79 17.02 -23.27
C ARG A 229 -59.45 17.71 -23.52
N CYS A 230 -58.91 17.78 -24.74
CA CYS A 230 -59.28 17.31 -26.09
C CYS A 230 -57.99 16.94 -26.82
#